data_AF-A0AAW9K663-F1
#
_entry.id   AF-A0AAW9K663-F1
#
_cell.length_a   1.000
_cell.length_b   1.000
_cell.length_c   1.000
_cell.angle_alpha   90.00
_cell.angle_beta   90.00
_cell.angle_gamma   90.00
#
_symmetry.space_group_name_H-M   'P 1'
#
loop_
_entity.id
_entity.type
_entity.pdbx_description
1 polymer ?
#
loop_
_entity_poly.entity_id
_entity_poly.type
_entity_poly.pdbx_seq_one_letter_code
_entity_poly.pdbx_strand_id
1 'polypeptide(L)' 'MLGKVQYICNENNWYIEDAEYTDKVVVHILAEVESSKNIENEMIELTNGKISVNKRDEGIYFKEENRLYKII' A
#
# COMPACT_ATOMS: atom_id res chain seq x y z
N MET A 1 -0.15 -1.48 -15.60
CA MET A 1 -0.12 -0.47 -14.52
C MET A 1 0.26 -1.11 -13.20
N LEU A 2 -0.36 -2.23 -12.83
CA LEU A 2 0.00 -3.04 -11.66
C LEU A 2 1.51 -3.34 -11.54
N GLY A 3 2.18 -3.76 -12.62
CA GLY A 3 3.62 -4.04 -12.54
C GLY A 3 4.48 -2.85 -12.10
N LYS A 4 4.07 -1.61 -12.40
CA LYS A 4 4.74 -0.41 -11.89
C LYS A 4 4.48 -0.19 -10.40
N VAL A 5 3.25 -0.46 -9.95
CA VAL A 5 2.89 -0.41 -8.53
C VAL A 5 3.71 -1.44 -7.74
N GLN A 6 3.82 -2.67 -8.24
CA GLN A 6 4.65 -3.71 -7.61
C GLN A 6 6.13 -3.31 -7.57
N TYR A 7 6.63 -2.72 -8.65
CA TYR A 7 8.00 -2.23 -8.72
C TYR A 7 8.29 -1.15 -7.67
N ILE A 8 7.45 -0.11 -7.57
CA ILE A 8 7.68 0.97 -6.60
C ILE A 8 7.52 0.50 -5.15
N CYS A 9 6.58 -0.42 -4.90
CA CYS A 9 6.43 -1.05 -3.60
C CYS A 9 7.70 -1.80 -3.20
N ASN A 10 8.28 -2.57 -4.13
CA ASN A 10 9.51 -3.30 -3.88
C ASN A 10 10.71 -2.35 -3.63
N GLU A 11 10.87 -1.28 -4.42
CA GLU A 11 11.95 -0.30 -4.21
C GLU A 11 11.87 0.41 -2.85
N ASN A 12 10.66 0.69 -2.37
CA ASN A 12 10.43 1.41 -1.11
C ASN A 12 10.21 0.48 0.09
N ASN A 13 10.36 -0.83 -0.08
CA ASN A 13 10.05 -1.85 0.91
C ASN A 13 8.61 -1.75 1.48
N TRP A 14 7.64 -1.36 0.65
CA TRP A 14 6.23 -1.39 1.03
C TRP A 14 5.65 -2.76 0.73
N TYR A 15 5.32 -3.49 1.78
CA TYR A 15 4.78 -4.82 1.66
C TYR A 15 3.34 -4.79 1.13
N ILE A 16 3.05 -5.54 0.07
CA ILE A 16 1.70 -5.76 -0.45
C ILE A 16 1.11 -6.96 0.29
N GLU A 17 0.09 -6.74 1.10
CA GLU A 17 -0.57 -7.81 1.85
C GLU A 17 -1.37 -8.73 0.93
N ASP A 18 -2.10 -8.14 -0.01
CA ASP A 18 -2.91 -8.88 -0.97
C ASP A 18 -3.22 -8.03 -2.22
N ALA A 19 -3.59 -8.70 -3.30
CA ALA A 19 -4.06 -8.06 -4.53
C ALA A 19 -5.28 -8.80 -5.09
N GLU A 20 -6.40 -8.09 -5.20
CA GLU A 20 -7.64 -8.62 -5.76
C GLU A 20 -7.75 -8.26 -7.25
N TYR A 21 -7.98 -9.27 -8.10
CA TYR A 21 -8.07 -9.12 -9.54
C TYR A 21 -9.54 -9.21 -9.99
N THR A 22 -10.19 -8.05 -10.11
CA THR A 22 -11.55 -7.91 -10.64
C THR A 22 -11.54 -7.00 -11.88
N ASP A 23 -12.65 -6.32 -12.18
CA ASP A 23 -12.70 -5.25 -13.18
C ASP A 23 -11.70 -4.11 -12.89
N LYS A 24 -11.34 -3.92 -11.62
CA LYS A 24 -10.24 -3.08 -11.16
C LYS A 24 -9.35 -3.89 -10.22
N VAL A 25 -8.04 -3.67 -10.31
CA VAL A 25 -7.11 -4.28 -9.36
C VAL A 25 -7.12 -3.47 -8.07
N VAL A 26 -7.37 -4.13 -6.94
CA VAL A 26 -7.28 -3.54 -5.60
C VAL A 26 -6.03 -4.10 -4.94
N VAL A 27 -5.21 -3.23 -4.37
CA VAL A 27 -3.97 -3.61 -3.68
C VAL A 27 -4.09 -3.17 -2.23
N HIS A 28 -3.84 -4.10 -1.32
CA HIS A 28 -3.90 -3.87 0.12
C HIS A 28 -2.48 -3.73 0.66
N ILE A 29 -2.23 -2.62 1.36
CA ILE A 29 -0.93 -2.31 1.98
C ILE A 29 -1.21 -1.85 3.40
N LEU A 30 -0.50 -2.46 4.35
CA LEU A 30 -0.42 -1.93 5.71
C LEU A 30 0.76 -0.98 5.79
N ALA A 31 0.56 0.18 6.40
CA ALA A 31 1.59 1.20 6.54
C ALA A 31 1.47 1.92 7.89
N GLU A 32 2.61 2.39 8.39
CA GLU A 32 2.63 3.34 9.50
C GLU A 32 1.92 4.63 9.07
N VAL A 33 1.23 5.30 10.01
CA VAL A 33 0.44 6.52 9.73
C VAL A 33 1.30 7.58 9.05
N GLU A 34 2.54 7.73 9.51
CA GLU A 34 3.53 8.67 8.95
C GLU A 34 3.90 8.34 7.50
N SER A 35 4.07 7.05 7.17
CA SER A 35 4.39 6.58 5.82
C SER A 35 3.18 6.57 4.88
N SER A 36 1.96 6.44 5.42
CA SER A 36 0.73 6.31 4.64
C SER A 36 0.48 7.47 3.68
N LYS A 37 0.92 8.68 4.03
CA LYS A 37 0.79 9.87 3.18
C LYS A 37 1.81 9.87 2.04
N ASN A 38 3.02 9.38 2.30
CA ASN A 38 4.04 9.24 1.27
C ASN A 38 3.60 8.23 0.20
N ILE A 39 3.12 7.06 0.65
CA ILE A 39 2.61 6.01 -0.23
C ILE A 39 1.47 6.54 -1.11
N GLU A 40 0.51 7.26 -0.51
CA GLU A 40 -0.60 7.85 -1.25
C GLU A 40 -0.13 8.79 -2.36
N ASN A 41 0.78 9.71 -2.05
CA ASN A 41 1.30 10.68 -3.02
C ASN A 41 2.04 9.98 -4.18
N GLU A 42 2.93 9.05 -3.85
CA GLU A 42 3.70 8.27 -4.85
C GLU A 42 2.77 7.46 -5.76
N MET A 43 1.71 6.87 -5.21
CA MET A 43 0.72 6.16 -6.02
C MET A 43 -0.10 7.10 -6.91
N ILE A 44 -0.46 8.29 -6.43
CA ILE A 44 -1.15 9.30 -7.25
C ILE A 44 -0.24 9.75 -8.40
N GLU A 45 1.02 10.04 -8.14
CA GLU A 45 2.00 10.46 -9.16
C GLU A 45 2.23 9.34 -10.19
N LEU A 46 2.52 8.12 -9.72
CA LEU A 46 2.76 6.96 -10.57
C LEU A 46 1.58 6.66 -11.50
N THR A 47 0.36 6.90 -11.01
CA THR A 47 -0.87 6.64 -11.76
C THR A 47 -1.37 7.83 -12.57
N ASN A 48 -0.68 8.98 -12.53
CA ASN A 48 -1.17 10.24 -13.07
C ASN A 48 -2.60 10.55 -12.59
N GLY A 49 -2.86 10.36 -11.29
CA GLY A 49 -4.15 10.56 -10.64
C GLY A 49 -5.23 9.52 -10.98
N LYS A 50 -4.92 8.47 -11.75
CA LYS A 50 -5.87 7.40 -12.11
C LYS A 50 -5.91 6.29 -11.06
N ILE A 51 -6.08 6.66 -9.80
CA ILE A 51 -6.19 5.75 -8.66
C ILE A 51 -7.24 6.26 -7.67
N SER A 52 -7.79 5.37 -6.86
CA SER A 52 -8.57 5.72 -5.68
C SER A 52 -7.91 5.11 -4.46
N VAL A 53 -7.54 5.95 -3.49
CA VAL A 53 -6.88 5.53 -2.25
C VAL A 53 -7.90 5.62 -1.11
N ASN A 54 -7.98 4.58 -0.28
CA ASN A 54 -8.80 4.56 0.92
C ASN A 54 -7.91 4.19 2.11
N LYS A 55 -7.93 5.02 3.16
CA LYS A 55 -7.25 4.75 4.44
C LYS A 55 -8.29 4.35 5.47
N ARG A 56 -8.11 3.18 6.07
CA ARG A 56 -9.04 2.57 7.03
C ARG A 56 -8.26 1.74 8.04
N ASP A 57 -8.96 1.28 9.08
CA ASP A 57 -8.45 0.28 10.01
C ASP A 57 -7.15 0.69 10.74
N GLU A 58 -7.07 1.96 11.14
CA GLU A 58 -6.05 2.44 12.06
C GLU A 58 -6.10 1.65 13.37
N GLY A 59 -4.93 1.27 13.89
CA GLY A 59 -4.80 0.42 15.06
C GLY A 59 -3.35 0.19 15.44
N ILE A 60 -3.14 -0.71 16.41
CA ILE A 60 -1.81 -1.11 16.86
C ILE A 60 -1.42 -2.40 16.14
N TYR A 61 -0.26 -2.39 15.50
CA TYR A 61 0.29 -3.50 14.73
C TYR A 61 1.68 -3.86 15.27
N PHE A 62 2.05 -5.12 15.18
CA PHE A 62 3.42 -5.58 15.38
C PHE A 62 4.21 -5.39 14.08
N LYS A 63 5.43 -4.84 14.17
CA LYS A 63 6.30 -4.62 13.01
C LYS A 63 7.47 -5.60 13.03
N GLU A 64 7.62 -6.36 11.96
CA GLU A 64 8.78 -7.22 11.71
C GLU A 64 9.40 -6.81 10.38
N GLU A 65 10.66 -6.36 10.42
CA GLU A 65 11.34 -5.73 9.29
C GLU A 65 10.48 -4.61 8.66
N ASN A 66 9.97 -4.82 7.45
CA ASN A 66 9.16 -3.86 6.69
C ASN A 66 7.68 -4.25 6.60
N ARG A 67 7.25 -5.29 7.33
CA ARG A 67 5.86 -5.78 7.32
C ARG A 67 5.16 -5.53 8.65
N LEU A 68 3.87 -5.23 8.58
CA LEU A 68 3.01 -5.00 9.74
C LEU A 68 2.04 -6.17 9.91
N TYR A 69 1.84 -6.61 11.15
CA TYR A 69 0.94 -7.69 11.52
C TYR A 69 -0.06 -7.19 12.55
N LYS A 70 -1.35 -7.42 12.28
CA LYS A 70 -2.40 -7.05 13.22
C LYS A 70 -2.29 -7.93 14.46
N ILE A 71 -2.22 -7.32 15.64
CA ILE A 71 -2.25 -8.05 16.90
C ILE A 71 -3.70 -8.50 17.12
N ILE A 72 -3.91 -9.82 17.24
CA ILE A 72 -5.22 -10.44 17.49
C ILE A 72 -5.51 -10.44 18.99
#